data_AF-A0A9D7MGF1-F1
#
_entry.id   AF-A0A9D7MGF1-F1
#
_cell.length_a   1.000
_cell.length_b   1.000
_cell.length_c   1.000
_cell.angle_alpha   90.00
_cell.angle_beta   90.00
_cell.angle_gamma   90.00
#
_symmetry.space_group_name_H-M   'P 1'
#
loop_
_entity.id
_entity.type
_entity.pdbx_description
1 polymer ?
#
loop_
_entity_poly.entity_id
_entity_poly.type
_entity_poly.pdbx_seq_one_letter_code
_entity_poly.pdbx_strand_id
1 'polypeptide(L)'
;MIAILWAISTVVWALCCRALPRWAYGVVVIIMLALSVHRDVLSDDAYRYRWDGWVTSHGVNPYAHVPQDSTLDHLAFTTEDGIVYPDVVPYGHMHTIYPPGAQIILGSITLQFNQ
;
A
#
# COMPACT_ATOMS: atom_id res chain seq x y z
N MET A 1 -1.14 6.81 7.38
CA MET A 1 0.20 7.42 7.55
C MET A 1 0.61 8.27 6.33
N ILE A 2 0.53 7.74 5.10
CA ILE A 2 0.91 8.47 3.86
C ILE A 2 0.04 9.72 3.62
N ALA A 3 -1.28 9.64 3.82
CA ALA A 3 -2.18 10.79 3.68
C ALA A 3 -1.86 11.97 4.62
N ILE A 4 -1.37 11.68 5.84
CA ILE A 4 -1.01 12.70 6.82
C ILE A 4 0.29 13.41 6.41
N LEU A 5 1.30 12.64 5.98
CA LEU A 5 2.57 13.19 5.50
C LEU A 5 2.37 14.04 4.23
N TRP A 6 1.48 13.61 3.34
CA TRP A 6 1.11 14.38 2.15
C TRP A 6 0.32 15.64 2.48
N ALA A 7 -0.66 15.58 3.37
CA ALA A 7 -1.41 16.75 3.83
C ALA A 7 -0.49 17.78 4.48
N ILE A 8 0.47 17.34 5.30
CA ILE A 8 1.51 18.20 5.87
C ILE A 8 2.35 18.82 4.75
N SER A 9 2.79 18.05 3.76
CA SER A 9 3.58 18.59 2.64
C SER A 9 2.81 19.63 1.82
N THR A 10 1.50 19.42 1.58
CA THR A 10 0.63 20.34 0.84
C THR A 10 0.38 21.62 1.63
N VAL A 11 0.19 21.51 2.95
CA VAL A 11 0.06 22.68 3.85
C VAL A 11 1.38 23.46 3.91
N VAL A 12 2.53 22.78 4.04
CA VAL A 12 3.86 23.41 4.02
C VAL A 12 4.12 24.11 2.69
N TRP A 13 3.84 23.45 1.56
CA TRP A 13 3.96 24.04 0.23
C TRP A 13 3.02 25.23 0.04
N ALA A 14 1.76 25.15 0.48
CA ALA A 14 0.78 26.23 0.41
C ALA A 14 1.17 27.47 1.25
N LEU A 15 1.80 27.25 2.40
CA LEU A 15 2.33 28.33 3.25
C LEU A 15 3.59 28.96 2.65
N CYS A 16 4.41 28.18 1.93
CA CYS A 16 5.63 28.66 1.26
C CYS A 16 5.39 29.30 -0.11
N CYS A 17 4.37 28.86 -0.87
CA CYS A 17 4.05 29.36 -2.20
C CYS A 17 2.89 30.38 -2.15
N ARG A 18 3.16 31.64 -2.52
CA ARG A 18 2.13 32.69 -2.66
C ARG A 18 1.39 32.66 -4.01
N ALA A 19 1.48 31.54 -4.75
CA ALA A 19 1.09 31.48 -6.15
C ALA A 19 -0.42 31.28 -6.39
N LEU A 20 -1.16 30.75 -5.42
CA LEU A 20 -2.59 30.43 -5.56
C LEU A 20 -3.45 31.09 -4.47
N PRO A 21 -4.72 31.40 -4.76
CA PRO A 21 -5.66 31.94 -3.78
C PRO A 21 -5.99 30.91 -2.70
N ARG A 22 -6.22 31.37 -1.47
CA ARG A 22 -6.35 30.53 -0.26
C ARG A 22 -7.39 29.41 -0.35
N TRP A 23 -8.48 29.63 -1.10
CA TRP A 23 -9.54 28.65 -1.31
C TRP A 23 -9.10 27.44 -2.12
N ALA A 24 -8.12 27.59 -3.04
CA ALA A 24 -7.65 26.50 -3.88
C ALA A 24 -6.98 25.38 -3.06
N TYR A 25 -6.29 25.74 -1.97
CA TYR A 25 -5.70 24.79 -1.04
C TYR A 25 -6.76 23.95 -0.31
N GLY A 26 -7.90 24.55 0.04
CA GLY A 26 -9.02 23.83 0.66
C GLY A 26 -9.61 22.78 -0.29
N VAL A 27 -9.76 23.13 -1.57
CA VAL A 27 -10.24 22.20 -2.61
C VAL A 27 -9.29 21.02 -2.77
N VAL A 28 -7.97 21.26 -2.82
CA VAL A 28 -6.96 20.20 -2.90
C VAL A 28 -7.02 19.27 -1.68
N VAL A 29 -7.10 19.82 -0.47
CA VAL A 29 -7.24 19.01 0.75
C VAL A 29 -8.50 18.15 0.71
N ILE A 30 -9.63 18.68 0.27
CA ILE A 30 -10.89 17.93 0.17
C ILE A 30 -10.78 16.79 -0.85
N ILE A 31 -10.25 17.06 -2.05
CA ILE A 31 -10.03 16.03 -3.08
C ILE A 31 -9.10 14.94 -2.55
N MET A 32 -8.02 15.31 -1.86
CA MET A 32 -7.05 14.35 -1.33
C MET A 32 -7.64 13.51 -0.20
N LEU A 33 -8.42 14.09 0.70
CA LEU A 33 -9.15 13.36 1.73
C LEU A 33 -10.17 12.41 1.11
N ALA A 34 -10.91 12.85 0.09
CA ALA A 34 -11.88 12.01 -0.63
C ALA A 34 -11.21 10.83 -1.34
N LEU A 35 -10.07 11.05 -2.00
CA LEU A 35 -9.29 9.98 -2.65
C LEU A 35 -8.65 9.02 -1.64
N SER A 36 -8.34 9.48 -0.44
CA SER A 36 -7.77 8.64 0.64
C SER A 36 -8.77 7.63 1.21
N VAL A 37 -10.07 7.78 0.94
CA VAL A 37 -11.12 6.84 1.39
C VAL A 37 -11.08 5.53 0.61
N HIS A 38 -10.57 5.53 -0.63
CA HIS A 38 -10.51 4.32 -1.44
C HIS A 38 -9.12 3.68 -1.33
N ARG A 39 -9.08 2.50 -0.70
CA ARG A 39 -7.83 1.85 -0.25
C ARG A 39 -6.89 1.42 -1.39
N ASP A 40 -7.41 1.17 -2.60
CA ASP A 40 -6.65 0.54 -3.68
C ASP A 40 -6.66 1.33 -5.00
N VAL A 41 -7.07 2.61 -5.00
CA VAL A 41 -7.31 3.37 -6.25
C VAL A 41 -6.04 3.86 -6.95
N LEU A 42 -4.86 3.74 -6.31
CA LEU A 42 -3.61 4.28 -6.87
C LEU A 42 -2.76 3.27 -7.66
N SER A 43 -2.68 1.99 -7.27
CA SER A 43 -1.95 0.94 -8.00
C SER A 43 -2.28 -0.46 -7.45
N ASP A 44 -2.32 -1.47 -8.33
CA ASP A 44 -2.44 -2.89 -7.98
C ASP A 44 -1.22 -3.40 -7.17
N ASP A 45 -0.11 -2.66 -7.15
CA ASP A 45 1.08 -3.01 -6.36
C ASP A 45 0.81 -3.06 -4.85
N ALA A 46 -0.26 -2.42 -4.38
CA ALA A 46 -0.72 -2.52 -3.00
C ALA A 46 -0.97 -3.98 -2.58
N TYR A 47 -1.51 -4.80 -3.49
CA TYR A 47 -1.70 -6.23 -3.26
C TYR A 47 -0.37 -6.96 -3.05
N ARG A 48 0.66 -6.61 -3.82
CA ARG A 48 1.99 -7.21 -3.66
C ARG A 48 2.62 -6.84 -2.31
N TYR A 49 2.51 -5.58 -1.90
CA TYR A 49 3.03 -5.16 -0.58
C TYR A 49 2.30 -5.85 0.58
N ARG A 50 0.98 -6.04 0.47
CA ARG A 50 0.20 -6.79 1.47
C ARG A 50 0.70 -8.22 1.59
N TRP A 51 0.83 -8.89 0.46
CA TRP A 51 1.28 -10.28 0.40
C TRP A 51 2.70 -10.46 0.92
N ASP A 52 3.66 -9.67 0.44
CA ASP A 52 5.06 -9.75 0.87
C ASP A 52 5.18 -9.49 2.39
N GLY A 53 4.39 -8.55 2.92
CA GLY A 53 4.30 -8.28 4.36
C GLY A 53 3.75 -9.46 5.16
N TRP A 54 2.69 -10.10 4.67
CA TRP A 54 2.09 -11.30 5.27
C TRP A 54 3.04 -12.50 5.27
N VAL A 55 3.70 -12.77 4.15
CA VAL A 55 4.72 -13.84 4.03
C VAL A 55 5.87 -13.59 5.00
N THR A 56 6.35 -12.34 5.07
CA THR A 56 7.42 -11.94 6.01
C THR A 56 6.98 -12.08 7.48
N SER A 57 5.72 -11.73 7.83
CA SER A 57 5.24 -11.86 9.20
C SER A 57 5.12 -13.32 9.66
N HIS A 58 5.04 -14.27 8.72
CA HIS A 58 5.09 -15.71 8.98
C HIS A 58 6.52 -16.28 8.93
N GLY A 59 7.54 -15.42 8.89
CA GLY A 59 8.95 -15.82 8.92
C GLY A 59 9.49 -16.33 7.58
N VAL A 60 8.74 -16.16 6.48
CA VAL A 60 9.15 -16.59 5.14
C VAL A 60 9.75 -15.41 4.38
N ASN A 61 10.84 -15.65 3.64
CA ASN A 61 11.51 -14.63 2.85
C ASN A 61 10.75 -14.38 1.53
N PRO A 62 10.16 -13.17 1.30
CA PRO A 62 9.40 -12.88 0.09
C PRO A 62 10.27 -12.77 -1.18
N TYR A 63 11.59 -12.65 -1.05
CA TYR A 63 12.51 -12.68 -2.19
C TYR A 63 12.82 -14.10 -2.66
N ALA A 64 12.64 -15.10 -1.79
CA ALA A 64 12.95 -16.50 -2.10
C ALA A 64 11.83 -17.20 -2.87
N HIS A 65 10.58 -16.71 -2.76
CA HIS A 65 9.41 -17.34 -3.32
C HIS A 65 8.60 -16.33 -4.15
N VAL A 66 7.96 -16.81 -5.21
CA VAL A 66 6.95 -16.03 -5.94
C VAL A 66 5.58 -16.24 -5.29
N PRO A 67 4.62 -15.30 -5.38
CA PRO A 67 3.30 -15.47 -4.76
C PRO A 67 2.57 -16.73 -5.18
N GLN A 68 2.71 -17.17 -6.44
CA GLN A 68 2.09 -18.39 -6.97
C GLN A 68 2.91 -19.66 -6.70
N ASP A 69 3.94 -19.59 -5.85
CA ASP A 69 4.69 -20.76 -5.42
C ASP A 69 3.83 -21.63 -4.49
N SER A 70 3.66 -22.92 -4.83
CA SER A 70 2.86 -23.85 -4.04
C SER A 70 3.39 -24.08 -2.63
N THR A 71 4.65 -23.75 -2.37
CA THR A 71 5.20 -23.75 -1.00
C THR A 71 4.53 -22.72 -0.09
N LEU A 72 3.88 -21.69 -0.66
CA LEU A 72 3.16 -20.65 0.07
C LEU A 72 1.65 -20.93 0.20
N ASP A 73 1.12 -22.05 -0.32
CA ASP A 73 -0.32 -22.36 -0.30
C ASP A 73 -0.90 -22.33 1.13
N HIS A 74 -0.09 -22.71 2.12
CA HIS A 74 -0.47 -22.69 3.54
C HIS A 74 -0.66 -21.27 4.12
N LEU A 75 -0.21 -20.23 3.40
CA LEU A 75 -0.36 -18.82 3.76
C LEU A 75 -1.48 -18.13 2.97
N ALA A 76 -2.17 -18.82 2.07
CA ALA A 76 -3.29 -18.24 1.33
C ALA A 76 -4.42 -17.80 2.30
N PHE A 77 -5.01 -16.63 2.03
CA PHE A 77 -6.08 -16.08 2.86
C PHE A 77 -7.04 -15.20 2.05
N THR A 78 -8.24 -15.00 2.59
CA THR A 78 -9.26 -14.12 2.00
C THR A 78 -9.60 -13.02 2.99
N THR A 79 -9.63 -11.76 2.54
CA THR A 79 -10.03 -10.63 3.39
C THR A 79 -11.56 -10.57 3.55
N GLU A 80 -12.05 -9.80 4.54
CA GLU A 80 -13.50 -9.60 4.74
C GLU A 80 -14.20 -9.05 3.50
N ASP A 81 -13.50 -8.20 2.73
CA ASP A 81 -13.99 -7.63 1.46
C ASP A 81 -14.00 -8.65 0.28
N GLY A 82 -13.65 -9.91 0.52
CA GLY A 82 -13.67 -10.98 -0.48
C GLY A 82 -12.43 -11.05 -1.39
N ILE A 83 -11.34 -10.36 -1.04
CA ILE A 83 -10.10 -10.37 -1.83
C ILE A 83 -9.29 -11.63 -1.48
N VAL A 84 -8.98 -12.44 -2.49
CA VAL A 84 -8.30 -13.73 -2.34
C VAL A 84 -6.80 -13.58 -2.62
N TYR A 85 -5.97 -13.91 -1.64
CA TYR A 85 -4.51 -13.96 -1.75
C TYR A 85 -4.01 -15.40 -1.81
N PRO A 86 -2.98 -15.70 -2.64
CA PRO A 86 -2.19 -14.78 -3.46
C PRO A 86 -2.79 -14.44 -4.83
N ASP A 87 -3.97 -14.93 -5.19
CA ASP A 87 -4.53 -14.82 -6.54
C ASP A 87 -4.71 -13.40 -7.07
N VAL A 88 -5.05 -12.44 -6.19
CA VAL A 88 -5.19 -11.02 -6.54
C VAL A 88 -3.85 -10.35 -6.86
N VAL A 89 -2.73 -10.95 -6.48
CA VAL A 89 -1.42 -10.31 -6.55
C VAL A 89 -0.96 -10.19 -8.01
N PRO A 90 -0.72 -8.96 -8.53
CA PRO A 90 -0.29 -8.79 -9.90
C PRO A 90 1.08 -9.40 -10.12
N TYR A 91 1.31 -9.97 -11.31
CA TYR A 91 2.56 -10.65 -11.69
C TYR A 91 3.00 -11.73 -10.68
N GLY A 92 2.05 -12.48 -10.11
CA GLY A 92 2.30 -13.48 -9.04
C GLY A 92 3.31 -14.59 -9.37
N HIS A 93 3.73 -14.70 -10.63
CA HIS A 93 4.79 -15.59 -11.12
C HIS A 93 6.20 -14.97 -11.06
N MET A 94 6.33 -13.70 -10.67
CA MET A 94 7.61 -12.99 -10.56
C MET A 94 8.02 -12.77 -9.11
N HIS A 95 9.33 -12.86 -8.86
CA HIS A 95 9.92 -12.49 -7.58
C HIS A 95 9.78 -10.99 -7.34
N THR A 96 9.72 -10.62 -6.06
CA THR A 96 9.61 -9.22 -5.67
C THR A 96 10.85 -8.43 -6.13
N ILE A 97 10.61 -7.34 -6.86
CA ILE A 97 11.65 -6.39 -7.31
C ILE A 97 11.77 -5.18 -6.37
N TYR A 98 10.95 -5.15 -5.32
CA TYR A 98 10.89 -4.05 -4.38
C TYR A 98 12.08 -4.08 -3.43
N PRO A 99 12.75 -2.93 -3.18
CA PRO A 99 13.87 -2.89 -2.24
C PRO A 99 13.38 -3.18 -0.80
N PRO A 100 14.21 -3.79 0.06
CA PRO A 100 13.81 -4.21 1.41
C PRO A 100 13.22 -3.10 2.28
N GLY A 101 13.74 -1.88 2.16
CA GLY A 101 13.21 -0.72 2.89
C GLY A 101 11.75 -0.39 2.53
N ALA A 102 11.35 -0.55 1.26
CA ALA A 102 9.99 -0.30 0.82
C ALA A 102 9.02 -1.37 1.36
N GLN A 103 9.43 -2.63 1.35
CA GLN A 103 8.65 -3.73 1.93
C GLN A 103 8.44 -3.57 3.43
N ILE A 104 9.47 -3.16 4.18
CA ILE A 104 9.32 -2.95 5.63
C ILE A 104 8.29 -1.85 5.88
N ILE A 105 8.40 -0.71 5.19
CA ILE A 105 7.51 0.45 5.43
C ILE A 105 6.08 0.14 4.98
N LEU A 106 5.88 -0.41 3.78
CA LEU A 106 4.55 -0.62 3.22
C LEU A 106 3.89 -1.89 3.78
N GLY A 107 4.65 -2.98 3.93
CA GLY A 107 4.15 -4.23 4.51
C GLY A 107 3.72 -4.08 5.97
N SER A 108 4.44 -3.29 6.78
CA SER A 108 4.06 -3.05 8.18
C SER A 108 2.78 -2.22 8.33
N ILE A 109 2.51 -1.32 7.37
CA ILE A 109 1.22 -0.60 7.31
C ILE A 109 0.08 -1.57 7.04
N THR A 110 0.31 -2.62 6.25
CA THR A 110 -0.76 -3.53 5.84
C THR A 110 -1.16 -4.56 6.88
N LEU A 111 -0.23 -4.99 7.74
CA LEU A 111 -0.53 -5.93 8.84
C LEU A 111 -1.57 -5.40 9.85
N GLN A 112 -1.74 -4.08 9.92
CA GLN A 112 -2.73 -3.43 10.79
C GLN A 112 -4.16 -3.42 10.21
N PHE A 113 -4.34 -3.82 8.95
CA PHE A 113 -5.64 -3.83 8.25
C PHE A 113 -6.15 -5.24 7.95
N ASN A 114 -5.61 -6.25 8.62
CA ASN A 114 -6.06 -7.64 8.54
C ASN A 114 -7.07 -8.01 9.65
N GLN A 115 -7.75 -6.99 10.19
CA GLN A 115 -8.98 -7.14 10.96
C GLN A 115 -10.12 -6.57 10.17
#